data_AF-A0A1F8T365-F1
#
_entry.id   AF-A0A1F8T365-F1
#
_cell.length_a   1.000
_cell.length_b   1.000
_cell.length_c   1.000
_cell.angle_alpha   90.00
_cell.angle_beta   90.00
_cell.angle_gamma   90.00
#
_symmetry.space_group_name_H-M   'P 1'
#
loop_
_entity.id
_entity.type
_entity.pdbx_description
1 polymer ?
#
loop_
_entity_poly.entity_id
_entity_poly.type
_entity_poly.pdbx_seq_one_letter_code
_entity_poly.pdbx_strand_id
1 'polypeptide(L)'
;MKVYFRKNLLLWVTLAVLTLLFIFAARGMATRDWVITLLRGLSVGSVTFLVASGFSLIFGLLDVLNLAHGTLFMIGAYIGWTVFIRPDTFVDLIPLLALLSSGFLLSELWAELGKRLPSGRWTRLLPWMSLLLAVGLLVLVLPGYPVTGWNLKVFSQTPGTFAFMADQGLLVLPVAKAFEHPPALVLCGMLLASLLAAFGFSAFKRNTIQAAGWVNWRQIAAFVIVLGVGFTVFFANDALTKFLTGINTSWLFLIAVLTATLSGVALGALMESTLIRPLYSRPIYQLMLTLGLSAIGIEVIRAIWGRPEFTMPKPALFGGTGEGCPATSLGAWLQHQCSTFLLMGGRVRVYNEIFIPLVGIVVLVVVWILLKRSRLGMIIRAGVQNREMVEALGINVRKAFTQVFALGVGLAALGGVLAAPSMGLSNTMGESLMINALIALAIGGLTSYPGAALGSVLVGLIQQVIIKYGAIGIPIPFTEIVFKPTPPLVPASTVLLMVIILLILPNGLLGRKE
;
A
#
# COMPACT_ATOMS: atom_id res chain seq x y z
N MET A 1 6.57 -7.13 40.95
CA MET A 1 5.67 -8.07 40.25
C MET A 1 4.18 -7.85 40.59
N LYS A 2 3.75 -7.92 41.86
CA LYS A 2 2.33 -7.73 42.28
C LYS A 2 1.69 -6.39 41.86
N VAL A 3 2.45 -5.28 41.90
CA VAL A 3 1.95 -3.95 41.50
C VAL A 3 1.71 -3.85 39.98
N TYR A 4 2.59 -4.45 39.18
CA TYR A 4 2.47 -4.48 37.72
C TYR A 4 1.27 -5.34 37.28
N PHE A 5 1.05 -6.46 37.98
CA PHE A 5 -0.08 -7.35 37.73
C PHE A 5 -1.43 -6.70 38.07
N ARG A 6 -1.52 -5.95 39.18
CA ARG A 6 -2.74 -5.21 39.54
C ARG A 6 -3.06 -4.09 38.55
N LYS A 7 -2.05 -3.36 38.06
CA LYS A 7 -2.25 -2.24 37.11
C LYS A 7 -2.77 -2.72 35.75
N ASN A 8 -2.42 -3.94 35.34
CA ASN A 8 -2.82 -4.56 34.07
C ASN A 8 -3.79 -5.74 34.26
N LEU A 9 -4.45 -5.86 35.41
CA LEU A 9 -5.28 -7.03 35.75
C LEU A 9 -6.39 -7.24 34.73
N LEU A 10 -7.08 -6.18 34.33
CA LEU A 10 -8.15 -6.22 33.31
C LEU A 10 -7.64 -6.72 31.95
N LEU A 11 -6.44 -6.33 31.55
CA LEU A 11 -5.79 -6.82 30.32
C LEU A 11 -5.49 -8.32 30.43
N TRP A 12 -4.92 -8.76 31.53
CA TRP A 12 -4.62 -10.19 31.73
C TRP A 12 -5.88 -11.04 31.82
N VAL A 13 -6.92 -10.55 32.48
CA VAL A 13 -8.22 -11.22 32.57
C VAL A 13 -8.88 -11.31 31.21
N THR A 14 -8.91 -10.22 30.43
CA THR A 14 -9.49 -10.24 29.07
C THR A 14 -8.72 -11.18 28.14
N LEU A 15 -7.39 -11.15 28.14
CA LEU A 15 -6.58 -12.11 27.39
C LEU A 15 -6.83 -13.54 27.86
N ALA A 16 -6.90 -13.79 29.17
CA ALA A 16 -7.18 -15.11 29.72
C ALA A 16 -8.55 -15.63 29.27
N VAL A 17 -9.60 -14.80 29.33
CA VAL A 17 -10.94 -15.13 28.85
C VAL A 17 -10.93 -15.41 27.35
N LEU A 18 -10.27 -14.59 26.53
CA LEU A 18 -10.15 -14.83 25.10
C LEU A 18 -9.41 -16.13 24.80
N THR A 19 -8.32 -16.42 25.50
CA THR A 19 -7.61 -17.69 25.35
C THR A 19 -8.45 -18.88 25.80
N LEU A 20 -9.23 -18.74 26.86
CA LEU A 20 -10.11 -19.80 27.36
C LEU A 20 -11.26 -20.07 26.39
N LEU A 21 -11.87 -19.02 25.84
CA LEU A 21 -12.86 -19.13 24.76
C LEU A 21 -12.26 -19.79 23.53
N PHE A 22 -11.03 -19.45 23.17
CA PHE A 22 -10.33 -20.05 22.03
C PHE A 22 -10.01 -21.54 22.25
N ILE A 23 -9.61 -21.92 23.48
CA ILE A 23 -9.39 -23.32 23.86
C ILE A 23 -10.70 -24.09 23.87
N PHE A 24 -11.78 -23.50 24.37
CA PHE A 24 -13.10 -24.11 24.34
C PHE A 24 -13.56 -24.33 22.89
N ALA A 25 -13.36 -23.32 22.03
CA ALA A 25 -13.57 -23.42 20.60
C ALA A 25 -12.60 -24.38 19.91
N ALA A 26 -11.50 -24.82 20.53
CA ALA A 26 -10.63 -25.85 19.94
C ALA A 26 -11.18 -27.27 20.20
N ARG A 27 -11.95 -27.49 21.27
CA ARG A 27 -12.44 -28.83 21.66
C ARG A 27 -13.38 -29.48 20.64
N GLY A 28 -14.06 -28.68 19.82
CA GLY A 28 -14.96 -29.17 18.76
C GLY A 28 -14.27 -29.47 17.43
N MET A 29 -12.95 -29.28 17.31
CA MET A 29 -12.21 -29.41 16.05
C MET A 29 -11.12 -30.48 16.12
N ALA A 30 -10.88 -31.16 15.00
CA ALA A 30 -9.70 -32.00 14.85
C ALA A 30 -8.41 -31.17 14.98
N THR A 31 -7.36 -31.74 15.56
CA THR A 31 -6.07 -31.05 15.80
C THR A 31 -5.49 -30.44 14.53
N ARG A 32 -5.54 -31.18 13.41
CA ARG A 32 -5.14 -30.71 12.07
C ARG A 32 -5.92 -29.46 11.65
N ASP A 33 -7.24 -29.49 11.80
CA ASP A 33 -8.11 -28.39 11.39
C ASP A 33 -7.88 -27.14 12.22
N TRP A 34 -7.62 -27.32 13.51
CA TRP A 34 -7.26 -26.23 14.41
C TRP A 34 -5.93 -25.57 14.01
N VAL A 35 -4.88 -26.35 13.75
CA VAL A 35 -3.57 -25.81 13.32
C VAL A 35 -3.68 -25.04 12.00
N ILE A 36 -4.39 -25.58 11.00
CA ILE A 36 -4.58 -24.89 9.72
C ILE A 36 -5.37 -23.59 9.92
N THR A 37 -6.39 -23.61 10.78
CA THR A 37 -7.22 -22.43 11.07
C THR A 37 -6.41 -21.35 11.77
N LEU A 38 -5.52 -21.71 12.70
CA LEU A 38 -4.57 -20.78 13.31
C LEU A 38 -3.64 -20.13 12.27
N LEU A 39 -3.04 -20.93 11.38
CA LEU A 39 -2.14 -20.41 10.35
C LEU A 39 -2.87 -19.50 9.36
N ARG A 40 -4.11 -19.86 8.99
CA ARG A 40 -4.97 -18.99 8.17
C ARG A 40 -5.31 -17.70 8.89
N GLY A 41 -5.62 -17.77 10.19
CA GLY A 41 -5.95 -16.59 10.98
C GLY A 41 -4.75 -15.66 11.12
N LEU A 42 -3.55 -16.22 11.28
CA LEU A 42 -2.30 -15.47 11.26
C LEU A 42 -2.04 -14.83 9.89
N SER A 43 -2.32 -15.54 8.79
CA SER A 43 -2.22 -15.01 7.43
C SER A 43 -3.11 -13.80 7.21
N VAL A 44 -4.41 -13.94 7.50
CA VAL A 44 -5.38 -12.84 7.38
C VAL A 44 -4.99 -11.70 8.32
N GLY A 45 -4.65 -12.00 9.57
CA GLY A 45 -4.22 -11.00 10.54
C GLY A 45 -2.93 -10.29 10.12
N SER A 46 -2.05 -10.93 9.36
CA SER A 46 -0.83 -10.29 8.87
C SER A 46 -1.12 -9.31 7.72
N VAL A 47 -2.03 -9.64 6.80
CA VAL A 47 -2.50 -8.68 5.78
C VAL A 47 -3.21 -7.50 6.43
N THR A 48 -4.11 -7.77 7.39
CA THR A 48 -4.78 -6.72 8.17
C THR A 48 -3.77 -5.87 8.93
N PHE A 49 -2.72 -6.48 9.49
CA PHE A 49 -1.65 -5.75 10.18
C PHE A 49 -0.87 -4.81 9.27
N LEU A 50 -0.57 -5.20 8.02
CA LEU A 50 0.14 -4.32 7.09
C LEU A 50 -0.64 -3.00 6.85
N VAL A 51 -1.96 -3.09 6.72
CA VAL A 51 -2.84 -1.91 6.60
C VAL A 51 -2.99 -1.19 7.93
N ALA A 52 -3.25 -1.94 9.01
CA ALA A 52 -3.48 -1.38 10.34
C ALA A 52 -2.23 -0.66 10.90
N SER A 53 -1.04 -1.16 10.61
CA SER A 53 0.22 -0.52 11.02
C SER A 53 0.44 0.81 10.31
N GLY A 54 0.15 0.88 9.00
CA GLY A 54 0.19 2.13 8.24
C GLY A 54 -0.78 3.18 8.78
N PHE A 55 -2.01 2.76 9.09
CA PHE A 55 -3.01 3.64 9.70
C PHE A 55 -2.62 4.06 11.13
N SER A 56 -2.14 3.13 11.96
CA SER A 56 -1.71 3.42 13.35
C SER A 56 -0.54 4.38 13.41
N LEU A 57 0.39 4.29 12.45
CA LEU A 57 1.49 5.24 12.31
C LEU A 57 0.99 6.65 12.01
N ILE A 58 0.05 6.80 11.08
CA ILE A 58 -0.48 8.10 10.69
C ILE A 58 -1.32 8.69 11.82
N PHE A 59 -2.29 7.92 12.32
CA PHE A 59 -3.20 8.36 13.35
C PHE A 59 -2.46 8.62 14.67
N GLY A 60 -1.64 7.67 15.14
CA GLY A 60 -0.97 7.79 16.43
C GLY A 60 0.12 8.86 16.52
N LEU A 61 0.46 9.52 15.41
CA LEU A 61 1.47 10.58 15.37
C LEU A 61 0.90 11.93 14.93
N LEU A 62 -0.17 11.94 14.12
CA LEU A 62 -0.72 13.16 13.52
C LEU A 62 -2.17 13.42 13.92
N ASP A 63 -2.84 12.47 14.59
CA ASP A 63 -4.29 12.45 14.82
C ASP A 63 -5.10 12.63 13.54
N VAL A 64 -4.55 12.11 12.43
CA VAL A 64 -5.13 12.16 11.10
C VAL A 64 -5.80 10.83 10.78
N LEU A 65 -7.12 10.85 10.73
CA LEU A 65 -7.88 9.70 10.25
C LEU A 65 -8.00 9.77 8.71
N ASN A 66 -7.33 8.83 8.02
CA ASN A 66 -7.30 8.77 6.56
C ASN A 66 -8.22 7.67 6.02
N LEU A 67 -9.42 8.03 5.56
CA LEU A 67 -10.39 7.08 5.02
C LEU A 67 -10.03 6.56 3.61
N ALA A 68 -9.06 7.16 2.93
CA ALA A 68 -8.54 6.68 1.64
C ALA A 68 -7.50 5.54 1.80
N HIS A 69 -7.15 5.11 3.01
CA HIS A 69 -6.11 4.09 3.20
C HIS A 69 -6.42 2.75 2.50
N GLY A 70 -7.69 2.34 2.47
CA GLY A 70 -8.14 1.13 1.78
C GLY A 70 -8.02 1.23 0.26
N THR A 71 -8.25 2.40 -0.31
CA THR A 71 -8.07 2.59 -1.76
C THR A 71 -6.60 2.68 -2.14
N LEU A 72 -5.75 3.19 -1.26
CA LEU A 72 -4.29 3.16 -1.46
C LEU A 72 -3.74 1.73 -1.38
N PHE A 73 -4.30 0.88 -0.52
CA PHE A 73 -4.05 -0.56 -0.54
C PHE A 73 -4.43 -1.17 -1.89
N MET A 74 -5.62 -0.85 -2.41
CA MET A 74 -6.05 -1.32 -3.73
C MET A 74 -5.12 -0.85 -4.85
N ILE A 75 -4.79 0.44 -4.90
CA ILE A 75 -3.88 0.99 -5.91
C ILE A 75 -2.55 0.24 -5.89
N GLY A 76 -2.00 -0.08 -4.72
CA GLY A 76 -0.81 -0.92 -4.59
C GLY A 76 -0.98 -2.33 -5.19
N ALA A 77 -2.13 -2.97 -4.94
CA ALA A 77 -2.45 -4.27 -5.52
C ALA A 77 -2.51 -4.23 -7.06
N TYR A 78 -3.22 -3.25 -7.63
CA TYR A 78 -3.39 -3.10 -9.08
C TYR A 78 -2.09 -2.70 -9.80
N ILE A 79 -1.29 -1.81 -9.20
CA ILE A 79 0.04 -1.45 -9.75
C ILE A 79 0.96 -2.67 -9.73
N GLY A 80 1.04 -3.38 -8.60
CA GLY A 80 1.87 -4.58 -8.48
C GLY A 80 1.44 -5.68 -9.46
N TRP A 81 0.14 -5.91 -9.60
CA TRP A 81 -0.39 -6.83 -10.61
C TRP A 81 -0.03 -6.42 -12.03
N THR A 82 -0.14 -5.12 -12.37
CA THR A 82 0.22 -4.61 -13.69
C THR A 82 1.70 -4.84 -13.99
N VAL A 83 2.60 -4.54 -13.05
CA VAL A 83 4.04 -4.76 -13.23
C VAL A 83 4.37 -6.25 -13.41
N PHE A 84 3.62 -7.13 -12.73
CA PHE A 84 3.82 -8.58 -12.80
C PHE A 84 3.32 -9.22 -14.10
N ILE A 85 2.17 -8.77 -14.62
CA ILE A 85 1.55 -9.33 -15.83
C ILE A 85 1.99 -8.59 -17.11
N ARG A 86 2.20 -7.29 -17.01
CA ARG A 86 2.58 -6.37 -18.09
C ARG A 86 3.80 -5.54 -17.70
N PRO A 87 5.00 -6.15 -17.67
CA PRO A 87 6.23 -5.42 -17.40
C PRO A 87 6.50 -4.31 -18.42
N ASP A 88 6.02 -4.47 -19.66
CA ASP A 88 6.06 -3.46 -20.73
C ASP A 88 5.43 -2.14 -20.30
N THR A 89 4.22 -2.18 -19.73
CA THR A 89 3.54 -0.97 -19.22
C THR A 89 4.39 -0.26 -18.17
N PHE A 90 5.07 -1.02 -17.30
CA PHE A 90 5.95 -0.45 -16.28
C PHE A 90 7.17 0.25 -16.91
N VAL A 91 7.80 -0.37 -17.90
CA VAL A 91 8.94 0.23 -18.62
C VAL A 91 8.53 1.49 -19.36
N ASP A 92 7.37 1.48 -20.03
CA ASP A 92 6.83 2.64 -20.77
C ASP A 92 6.57 3.84 -19.85
N LEU A 93 6.16 3.61 -18.61
CA LEU A 93 5.85 4.67 -17.65
C LEU A 93 7.10 5.34 -17.07
N ILE A 94 8.27 4.68 -17.06
CA ILE A 94 9.48 5.25 -16.46
C ILE A 94 9.95 6.51 -17.21
N PRO A 95 10.12 6.53 -18.55
CA PRO A 95 10.49 7.74 -19.27
C PRO A 95 9.45 8.85 -19.10
N LEU A 96 8.16 8.50 -19.13
CA LEU A 96 7.07 9.44 -18.92
C LEU A 96 7.19 10.14 -17.56
N LEU A 97 7.31 9.38 -16.47
CA LEU A 97 7.41 9.93 -15.11
C LEU A 97 8.73 10.69 -14.90
N ALA A 98 9.83 10.21 -15.47
CA ALA A 98 11.13 10.88 -15.41
C ALA A 98 11.07 12.26 -16.09
N LEU A 99 10.51 12.34 -17.30
CA LEU A 99 10.36 13.60 -18.03
C LEU A 99 9.43 14.57 -17.29
N LEU A 100 8.27 14.11 -16.83
CA LEU A 100 7.30 14.95 -16.12
C LEU A 100 7.81 15.48 -14.78
N SER A 101 8.68 14.72 -14.09
CA SER A 101 9.26 15.13 -12.81
C SER A 101 10.54 15.96 -12.96
N SER A 102 11.26 15.82 -14.08
CA SER A 102 12.55 16.48 -14.30
C SER A 102 12.49 18.00 -14.10
N GLY A 103 11.48 18.68 -14.65
CA GLY A 103 11.37 20.14 -14.54
C GLY A 103 11.26 20.65 -13.11
N PHE A 104 10.64 19.88 -12.21
CA PHE A 104 10.45 20.24 -10.80
C PHE A 104 11.75 20.14 -9.98
N LEU A 105 12.75 19.37 -10.44
CA LEU A 105 14.05 19.28 -9.78
C LEU A 105 14.84 20.59 -9.87
N LEU A 106 14.52 21.44 -10.85
CA LEU A 106 15.10 22.76 -11.05
C LEU A 106 14.30 23.88 -10.35
N SER A 107 13.47 23.55 -9.34
CA SER A 107 12.57 24.51 -8.69
C SER A 107 13.28 25.77 -8.16
N GLU A 108 14.53 25.67 -7.69
CA GLU A 108 15.32 26.82 -7.21
C GLU A 108 15.76 27.75 -8.35
N LEU A 109 16.18 27.20 -9.49
CA LEU A 109 16.49 27.97 -10.69
C LEU A 109 15.27 28.79 -11.12
N TRP A 110 14.10 28.15 -11.15
CA TRP A 110 12.84 28.80 -11.48
C TRP A 110 12.43 29.86 -10.47
N ALA A 111 12.74 29.67 -9.18
CA ALA A 111 12.44 30.64 -8.14
C ALA A 111 13.24 31.93 -8.36
N GLU A 112 14.52 31.80 -8.72
CA GLU A 112 15.40 32.93 -8.98
C GLU A 112 15.00 33.69 -10.25
N LEU A 113 14.68 32.97 -11.33
CA LEU A 113 14.11 33.56 -12.54
C LEU A 113 12.76 34.23 -12.26
N GLY A 114 11.95 33.63 -11.37
CA GLY A 114 10.70 34.15 -10.84
C GLY A 114 10.83 35.55 -10.21
N LYS A 115 11.96 35.85 -9.57
CA LYS A 115 12.23 37.16 -8.94
C LYS A 115 12.50 38.25 -9.96
N ARG A 116 13.07 37.91 -11.12
CA ARG A 116 13.42 38.86 -12.19
C ARG A 116 12.21 39.36 -12.99
N LEU A 117 11.02 38.82 -12.71
CA LEU A 117 9.80 39.24 -13.39
C LEU A 117 9.35 40.66 -12.98
N PRO A 118 8.84 41.45 -13.95
CA PRO A 118 8.34 42.79 -13.70
C PRO A 118 7.26 42.80 -12.61
N SER A 119 7.31 43.76 -11.69
CA SER A 119 6.25 43.99 -10.71
C SER A 119 4.97 44.52 -11.38
N GLY A 120 3.80 44.00 -10.98
CA GLY A 120 2.50 44.43 -11.52
C GLY A 120 1.55 43.27 -11.84
N ARG A 121 0.58 43.48 -12.75
CA ARG A 121 -0.43 42.48 -13.16
C ARG A 121 0.20 41.17 -13.70
N TRP A 122 1.35 41.29 -14.37
CA TRP A 122 2.11 40.18 -14.93
C TRP A 122 2.59 39.16 -13.87
N THR A 123 2.80 39.59 -12.63
CA THR A 123 3.19 38.67 -11.53
C THR A 123 2.11 37.64 -11.20
N ARG A 124 0.83 37.97 -11.45
CA ARG A 124 -0.29 37.04 -11.25
C ARG A 124 -0.63 36.30 -12.53
N LEU A 125 -0.59 36.96 -13.68
CA LEU A 125 -0.98 36.34 -14.95
C LEU A 125 0.02 35.32 -15.47
N LEU A 126 1.32 35.59 -15.37
CA LEU A 126 2.36 34.79 -16.02
C LEU A 126 2.48 33.37 -15.43
N PRO A 127 2.39 33.14 -14.09
CA PRO A 127 2.30 31.80 -13.53
C PRO A 127 1.10 31.00 -14.05
N TRP A 128 -0.09 31.62 -14.09
CA TRP A 128 -1.29 31.00 -14.65
C TRP A 128 -1.14 30.68 -16.14
N MET A 129 -0.59 31.60 -16.94
CA MET A 129 -0.32 31.37 -18.36
C MET A 129 0.66 30.20 -18.56
N SER A 130 1.73 30.12 -17.77
CA SER A 130 2.70 29.03 -17.86
C SER A 130 2.08 27.67 -17.49
N LEU A 131 1.22 27.61 -16.47
CA LEU A 131 0.51 26.39 -16.09
C LEU A 131 -0.51 25.99 -17.15
N LEU A 132 -1.28 26.93 -17.69
CA LEU A 132 -2.23 26.66 -18.77
C LEU A 132 -1.52 26.17 -20.03
N LEU A 133 -0.37 26.76 -20.37
CA LEU A 133 0.44 26.33 -21.51
C LEU A 133 1.04 24.94 -21.28
N ALA A 134 1.55 24.66 -20.06
CA ALA A 134 2.02 23.34 -19.68
C ALA A 134 0.92 22.27 -19.80
N VAL A 135 -0.28 22.55 -19.27
CA VAL A 135 -1.43 21.64 -19.38
C VAL A 135 -1.85 21.46 -20.83
N GLY A 136 -1.93 22.55 -21.61
CA GLY A 136 -2.24 22.48 -23.04
C GLY A 136 -1.24 21.63 -23.83
N LEU A 137 0.06 21.79 -23.57
CA LEU A 137 1.10 20.94 -24.16
C LEU A 137 0.94 19.47 -23.75
N LEU A 138 0.69 19.18 -22.47
CA LEU A 138 0.47 17.80 -22.02
C LEU A 138 -0.75 17.16 -22.68
N VAL A 139 -1.85 17.89 -22.81
CA VAL A 139 -3.07 17.39 -23.47
C VAL A 139 -2.81 17.06 -24.94
N LEU A 140 -1.97 17.84 -25.63
CA LEU A 140 -1.60 17.58 -27.03
C LEU A 140 -0.60 16.42 -27.18
N VAL A 141 0.34 16.31 -26.25
CA VAL A 141 1.51 15.43 -26.39
C VAL A 141 1.29 14.04 -25.77
N LEU A 142 0.61 13.95 -24.62
CA LEU A 142 0.38 12.68 -23.91
C LEU A 142 -0.35 11.62 -24.74
N PRO A 143 -1.38 11.93 -25.54
CA PRO A 143 -2.04 10.93 -26.38
C PRO A 143 -1.10 10.27 -27.40
N GLY A 144 -0.10 11.00 -27.88
CA GLY A 144 0.87 10.52 -28.85
C GLY A 144 1.98 9.63 -28.26
N TYR A 145 2.09 9.54 -26.92
CA TYR A 145 3.05 8.66 -26.27
C TYR A 145 2.49 7.23 -26.14
N PRO A 146 3.17 6.22 -26.70
CA PRO A 146 2.67 4.86 -26.70
C PRO A 146 2.87 4.22 -25.32
N VAL A 147 1.88 4.37 -24.44
CA VAL A 147 1.79 3.52 -23.24
C VAL A 147 1.10 2.23 -23.64
N THR A 148 1.81 1.11 -23.55
CA THR A 148 1.17 -0.20 -23.65
C THR A 148 0.21 -0.37 -22.48
N GLY A 149 -1.03 -0.75 -22.76
CA GLY A 149 -2.07 -0.85 -21.74
C GLY A 149 -3.18 -1.81 -22.14
N TRP A 150 -4.19 -1.88 -21.29
CA TRP A 150 -5.35 -2.75 -21.49
C TRP A 150 -6.33 -2.09 -22.45
N ASN A 151 -7.00 -2.90 -23.28
CA ASN A 151 -8.09 -2.43 -24.12
C ASN A 151 -9.40 -3.03 -23.63
N LEU A 152 -10.15 -2.26 -22.84
CA LEU A 152 -11.41 -2.71 -22.25
C LEU A 152 -12.50 -2.99 -23.30
N LYS A 153 -12.35 -2.52 -24.55
CA LYS A 153 -13.30 -2.75 -25.64
C LYS A 153 -13.10 -4.10 -26.34
N VAL A 154 -11.89 -4.66 -26.26
CA VAL A 154 -11.53 -5.91 -26.92
C VAL A 154 -11.36 -6.99 -25.86
N PHE A 155 -12.26 -7.97 -25.85
CA PHE A 155 -12.30 -8.99 -24.79
C PHE A 155 -10.96 -9.69 -24.55
N SER A 156 -10.21 -10.02 -25.60
CA SER A 156 -8.89 -10.68 -25.54
C SER A 156 -7.75 -9.82 -25.00
N GLN A 157 -7.96 -8.50 -24.85
CA GLN A 157 -6.97 -7.54 -24.34
C GLN A 157 -7.41 -6.93 -22.99
N THR A 158 -8.35 -7.58 -22.32
CA THR A 158 -8.85 -7.16 -21.01
C THR A 158 -7.94 -7.65 -19.88
N PRO A 159 -7.87 -6.96 -18.74
CA PRO A 159 -7.10 -7.41 -17.58
C PRO A 159 -7.45 -8.85 -17.14
N GLY A 160 -8.73 -9.20 -17.19
CA GLY A 160 -9.21 -10.53 -16.83
C GLY A 160 -8.73 -11.65 -17.77
N THR A 161 -8.62 -11.39 -19.08
CA THR A 161 -8.09 -12.39 -20.01
C THR A 161 -6.59 -12.59 -19.82
N PHE A 162 -5.82 -11.52 -19.60
CA PHE A 162 -4.39 -11.66 -19.27
C PHE A 162 -4.16 -12.35 -17.93
N ALA A 163 -4.98 -12.05 -16.91
CA ALA A 163 -4.95 -12.77 -15.63
C ALA A 163 -5.18 -14.28 -15.83
N PHE A 164 -6.19 -14.64 -16.62
CA PHE A 164 -6.51 -16.03 -16.94
C PHE A 164 -5.38 -16.73 -17.70
N MET A 165 -4.82 -16.10 -18.73
CA MET A 165 -3.68 -16.65 -19.48
C MET A 165 -2.45 -16.84 -18.60
N ALA A 166 -2.16 -15.88 -17.73
CA ALA A 166 -1.04 -15.95 -16.81
C ALA A 166 -1.21 -17.05 -15.76
N ASP A 167 -2.45 -17.32 -15.31
CA ASP A 167 -2.76 -18.44 -14.41
C ASP A 167 -2.51 -19.80 -15.09
N GLN A 168 -2.64 -19.87 -16.41
CA GLN A 168 -2.28 -21.03 -17.23
C GLN A 168 -0.77 -21.11 -17.56
N GLY A 169 0.04 -20.19 -17.04
CA GLY A 169 1.47 -20.10 -17.33
C GLY A 169 1.82 -19.49 -18.69
N LEU A 170 0.84 -18.90 -19.39
CA LEU A 170 1.02 -18.23 -20.68
C LEU A 170 1.10 -16.71 -20.46
N LEU A 171 2.32 -16.17 -20.38
CA LEU A 171 2.54 -14.72 -20.40
C LEU A 171 2.69 -14.25 -21.85
N VAL A 172 1.62 -13.68 -22.40
CA VAL A 172 1.61 -13.19 -23.80
C VAL A 172 1.67 -11.66 -23.84
N LEU A 173 2.80 -11.16 -24.30
CA LEU A 173 3.06 -9.81 -24.83
C LEU A 173 2.16 -9.44 -26.04
N PRO A 174 1.16 -8.52 -26.04
CA PRO A 174 0.65 -8.02 -27.31
C PRO A 174 1.70 -7.12 -27.98
N VAL A 175 1.53 -6.87 -29.27
CA VAL A 175 2.44 -6.04 -30.07
C VAL A 175 2.58 -4.65 -29.46
N ALA A 176 3.82 -4.18 -29.32
CA ALA A 176 4.13 -2.84 -28.80
C ALA A 176 3.42 -1.75 -29.61
N LYS A 177 2.88 -0.74 -28.92
CA LYS A 177 2.19 0.38 -29.59
C LYS A 177 3.25 1.31 -30.20
N ALA A 178 3.08 1.70 -31.45
CA ALA A 178 3.95 2.69 -32.10
C ALA A 178 3.56 4.12 -31.68
N PHE A 179 4.51 5.05 -31.77
CA PHE A 179 4.24 6.47 -31.61
C PHE A 179 3.30 6.98 -32.72
N GLU A 180 2.32 7.80 -32.36
CA GLU A 180 1.42 8.45 -33.34
C GLU A 180 2.06 9.70 -33.97
N HIS A 181 3.09 10.24 -33.31
CA HIS A 181 3.84 11.43 -33.73
C HIS A 181 5.36 11.18 -33.65
N PRO A 182 6.21 12.00 -34.29
CA PRO A 182 7.66 11.85 -34.17
C PRO A 182 8.10 11.81 -32.69
N PRO A 183 8.84 10.78 -32.24
CA PRO A 183 9.18 10.62 -30.83
C PRO A 183 9.87 11.84 -30.22
N ALA A 184 10.73 12.50 -31.00
CA ALA A 184 11.41 13.73 -30.58
C ALA A 184 10.43 14.85 -30.20
N LEU A 185 9.33 15.02 -30.94
CA LEU A 185 8.32 16.03 -30.65
C LEU A 185 7.62 15.71 -29.32
N VAL A 186 7.27 14.44 -29.11
CA VAL A 186 6.56 14.00 -27.90
C VAL A 186 7.46 14.17 -26.67
N LEU A 187 8.69 13.68 -26.72
CA LEU A 187 9.62 13.76 -25.58
C LEU A 187 10.01 15.21 -25.26
N CYS A 188 10.30 16.03 -26.27
CA CYS A 188 10.60 17.45 -26.06
C CYS A 188 9.38 18.21 -25.54
N GLY A 189 8.19 17.91 -26.07
CA GLY A 189 6.93 18.51 -25.61
C GLY A 189 6.65 18.21 -24.14
N MET A 190 6.85 16.97 -23.69
CA MET A 190 6.73 16.58 -22.28
C MET A 190 7.73 17.31 -21.39
N LEU A 191 9.00 17.37 -21.82
CA LEU A 191 10.04 18.06 -21.09
C LEU A 191 9.72 19.55 -20.96
N LEU A 192 9.35 20.21 -22.04
CA LEU A 192 8.94 21.62 -22.05
C LEU A 192 7.74 21.86 -21.13
N ALA A 193 6.71 21.01 -21.19
CA ALA A 193 5.57 21.11 -20.31
C ALA A 193 5.96 20.98 -18.83
N SER A 194 6.86 20.06 -18.49
CA SER A 194 7.36 19.90 -17.12
C SER A 194 8.11 21.13 -16.63
N LEU A 195 8.96 21.75 -17.47
CA LEU A 195 9.72 22.95 -17.12
C LEU A 195 8.79 24.16 -16.93
N LEU A 196 7.80 24.31 -17.80
CA LEU A 196 6.79 25.37 -17.70
C LEU A 196 5.91 25.21 -16.46
N ALA A 197 5.50 23.98 -16.14
CA ALA A 197 4.75 23.70 -14.93
C ALA A 197 5.57 24.05 -13.67
N ALA A 198 6.82 23.59 -13.62
CA ALA A 198 7.73 23.87 -12.51
C ALA A 198 7.99 25.37 -12.33
N PHE A 199 8.15 26.10 -13.44
CA PHE A 199 8.26 27.56 -13.43
C PHE A 199 7.01 28.23 -12.87
N GLY A 200 5.82 27.84 -13.34
CA GLY A 200 4.55 28.37 -12.85
C GLY A 200 4.37 28.18 -11.35
N PHE A 201 4.61 26.97 -10.84
CA PHE A 201 4.54 26.68 -9.40
C PHE A 201 5.57 27.46 -8.57
N SER A 202 6.78 27.63 -9.09
CA SER A 202 7.84 28.36 -8.39
C SER A 202 7.54 29.87 -8.34
N ALA A 203 7.03 30.43 -9.44
CA ALA A 203 6.66 31.83 -9.54
C ALA A 203 5.54 32.23 -8.55
N PHE A 204 4.58 31.33 -8.24
CA PHE A 204 3.58 31.57 -7.19
C PHE A 204 4.18 31.70 -5.78
N LYS A 205 5.27 30.99 -5.51
CA LYS A 205 5.92 30.95 -4.18
C LYS A 205 6.98 32.03 -3.99
N ARG A 206 7.10 32.98 -4.92
CA ARG A 206 8.06 34.12 -4.92
C ARG A 206 8.21 34.81 -3.55
N ASN A 207 7.11 35.08 -2.85
CA ASN A 207 7.13 35.85 -1.60
C ASN A 207 7.45 35.00 -0.35
N THR A 208 7.43 33.67 -0.47
CA THR A 208 7.68 32.74 0.64
C THR A 208 9.08 32.16 0.66
N ILE A 209 9.84 32.27 -0.43
CA ILE A 209 11.20 31.70 -0.53
C ILE A 209 12.19 32.77 -0.07
N GLN A 210 12.67 32.67 1.19
CA GLN A 210 13.88 33.38 1.65
C GLN A 210 15.04 33.05 0.71
N ALA A 211 15.81 34.06 0.33
CA ALA A 211 16.90 34.05 -0.66
C ALA A 211 17.53 32.66 -0.92
N ALA A 212 16.94 31.91 -1.85
CA ALA A 212 17.61 30.74 -2.42
C ALA A 212 18.86 31.24 -3.14
N GLY A 213 20.03 30.77 -2.73
CA GLY A 213 21.28 31.02 -3.44
C GLY A 213 21.24 30.43 -4.86
N TRP A 214 22.31 30.65 -5.62
CA TRP A 214 22.46 30.01 -6.94
C TRP A 214 22.33 28.49 -6.84
N VAL A 215 21.79 27.89 -7.91
CA VAL A 215 21.43 26.47 -8.00
C VAL A 215 22.54 25.58 -7.43
N ASN A 216 22.18 24.75 -6.46
CA ASN A 216 23.11 23.78 -5.91
C ASN A 216 23.47 22.75 -6.99
N TRP A 217 24.76 22.46 -7.19
CA TRP A 217 25.24 21.45 -8.15
C TRP A 217 24.51 20.11 -8.03
N ARG A 218 24.11 19.74 -6.81
CA ARG A 218 23.32 18.53 -6.53
C ARG A 218 21.97 18.49 -7.27
N GLN A 219 21.31 19.62 -7.45
CA GLN A 219 20.02 19.69 -8.16
C GLN A 219 20.19 19.56 -9.66
N ILE A 220 21.23 20.20 -10.21
CA ILE A 220 21.60 20.04 -11.63
C ILE A 220 21.96 18.58 -11.89
N ALA A 221 22.78 17.98 -11.03
CA ALA A 221 23.12 16.57 -11.12
C ALA A 221 21.86 15.68 -11.04
N ALA A 222 20.94 15.94 -10.11
CA ALA A 222 19.68 15.19 -10.01
C ALA A 222 18.81 15.31 -11.27
N PHE A 223 18.68 16.52 -11.83
CA PHE A 223 17.97 16.77 -13.08
C PHE A 223 18.57 15.99 -14.25
N VAL A 224 19.91 16.06 -14.42
CA VAL A 224 20.63 15.33 -15.47
C VAL A 224 20.52 13.82 -15.29
N ILE A 225 20.59 13.31 -14.06
CA ILE A 225 20.43 11.88 -13.76
C ILE A 225 19.02 11.42 -14.13
N VAL A 226 17.97 12.13 -13.69
CA VAL A 226 16.58 11.72 -13.97
C VAL A 226 16.28 11.77 -15.46
N LEU A 227 16.76 12.79 -16.17
CA LEU A 227 16.65 12.83 -17.63
C LEU A 227 17.42 11.71 -18.30
N GLY A 228 18.66 11.47 -17.88
CA GLY A 228 19.50 10.38 -18.38
C GLY A 228 18.82 9.02 -18.20
N VAL A 229 18.23 8.76 -17.02
CA VAL A 229 17.43 7.56 -16.75
C VAL A 229 16.22 7.49 -17.68
N GLY A 230 15.48 8.58 -17.87
CA GLY A 230 14.32 8.62 -18.77
C GLY A 230 14.69 8.26 -20.22
N PHE A 231 15.74 8.89 -20.76
CA PHE A 231 16.19 8.62 -22.13
C PHE A 231 16.83 7.24 -22.29
N THR A 232 17.63 6.79 -21.32
CA THR A 232 18.23 5.44 -21.38
C THR A 232 17.18 4.35 -21.36
N VAL A 233 16.17 4.45 -20.49
CA VAL A 233 15.05 3.51 -20.46
C VAL A 233 14.21 3.59 -21.74
N PHE A 234 14.04 4.80 -22.30
CA PHE A 234 13.36 4.97 -23.58
C PHE A 234 14.06 4.23 -24.72
N PHE A 235 15.38 4.43 -24.89
CA PHE A 235 16.15 3.77 -25.95
C PHE A 235 16.34 2.26 -25.70
N ALA A 236 16.40 1.85 -24.45
CA ALA A 236 16.56 0.45 -24.06
C ALA A 236 15.22 -0.26 -23.83
N ASN A 237 14.07 0.34 -24.15
CA ASN A 237 12.74 -0.15 -23.77
C ASN A 237 12.52 -1.62 -24.18
N ASP A 238 12.68 -1.93 -25.47
CA ASP A 238 12.49 -3.30 -26.00
C ASP A 238 13.43 -4.31 -25.33
N ALA A 239 14.69 -3.92 -25.09
CA ALA A 239 15.68 -4.78 -24.46
C ALA A 239 15.33 -5.02 -22.98
N LEU A 240 14.88 -3.98 -22.27
CA LEU A 240 14.49 -4.07 -20.87
C LEU A 240 13.22 -4.91 -20.69
N THR A 241 12.23 -4.73 -21.57
CA THR A 241 10.99 -5.52 -21.58
C THR A 241 11.26 -7.00 -21.85
N LYS A 242 12.11 -7.32 -22.84
CA LYS A 242 12.55 -8.70 -23.11
C LYS A 242 13.33 -9.29 -21.92
N PHE A 243 14.17 -8.50 -21.27
CA PHE A 243 14.88 -8.92 -20.07
C PHE A 243 13.90 -9.22 -18.92
N LEU A 244 12.97 -8.32 -18.62
CA LEU A 244 12.00 -8.46 -17.53
C LEU A 244 11.01 -9.61 -17.75
N THR A 245 10.68 -9.93 -19.00
CA THR A 245 9.85 -11.10 -19.33
C THR A 245 10.63 -12.41 -19.31
N GLY A 246 11.95 -12.37 -19.55
CA GLY A 246 12.82 -13.54 -19.53
C GLY A 246 13.31 -13.97 -18.13
N ILE A 247 13.23 -13.10 -17.12
CA ILE A 247 13.59 -13.45 -15.74
C ILE A 247 12.54 -14.33 -15.06
N ASN A 248 12.95 -15.05 -14.02
CA ASN A 248 12.03 -15.84 -13.21
C ASN A 248 10.94 -14.94 -12.60
N THR A 249 9.68 -15.39 -12.63
CA THR A 249 8.52 -14.64 -12.12
C THR A 249 8.64 -14.26 -10.64
N SER A 250 9.45 -14.96 -9.85
CA SER A 250 9.74 -14.60 -8.46
C SER A 250 10.52 -13.30 -8.33
N TRP A 251 11.49 -13.06 -9.21
CA TRP A 251 12.22 -11.78 -9.26
C TRP A 251 11.32 -10.67 -9.76
N LEU A 252 10.50 -10.95 -10.78
CA LEU A 252 9.51 -10.01 -11.29
C LEU A 252 8.49 -9.63 -10.22
N PHE A 253 8.07 -10.59 -9.38
CA PHE A 253 7.20 -10.32 -8.23
C PHE A 253 7.87 -9.40 -7.19
N LEU A 254 9.16 -9.57 -6.91
CA LEU A 254 9.87 -8.65 -6.02
C LEU A 254 9.96 -7.23 -6.59
N ILE A 255 10.17 -7.11 -7.91
CA ILE A 255 10.11 -5.81 -8.60
C ILE A 255 8.71 -5.21 -8.45
N ALA A 256 7.65 -5.98 -8.72
CA ALA A 256 6.27 -5.56 -8.55
C ALA A 256 5.94 -5.09 -7.13
N VAL A 257 6.42 -5.82 -6.12
CA VAL A 257 6.26 -5.45 -4.70
C VAL A 257 6.98 -4.14 -4.39
N LEU A 258 8.22 -3.99 -4.86
CA LEU A 258 9.02 -2.78 -4.66
C LEU A 258 8.37 -1.58 -5.35
N THR A 259 7.96 -1.70 -6.61
CA THR A 259 7.34 -0.63 -7.39
C THR A 259 5.99 -0.22 -6.81
N ALA A 260 5.16 -1.17 -6.40
CA ALA A 260 3.89 -0.89 -5.72
C ALA A 260 4.13 -0.15 -4.40
N THR A 261 5.06 -0.62 -3.58
CA THR A 261 5.38 0.03 -2.30
C THR A 261 5.91 1.46 -2.51
N LEU A 262 6.84 1.66 -3.45
CA LEU A 262 7.40 2.98 -3.77
C LEU A 262 6.35 3.93 -4.35
N SER A 263 5.43 3.43 -5.19
CA SER A 263 4.29 4.23 -5.67
C SER A 263 3.37 4.65 -4.51
N GLY A 264 3.12 3.77 -3.54
CA GLY A 264 2.38 4.11 -2.32
C GLY A 264 3.09 5.18 -1.50
N VAL A 265 4.40 5.07 -1.30
CA VAL A 265 5.22 6.09 -0.62
C VAL A 265 5.13 7.44 -1.35
N ALA A 266 5.27 7.44 -2.67
CA ALA A 266 5.18 8.66 -3.48
C ALA A 266 3.79 9.29 -3.40
N LEU A 267 2.73 8.50 -3.59
CA LEU A 267 1.33 8.95 -3.48
C LEU A 267 1.02 9.48 -2.09
N GLY A 268 1.47 8.80 -1.03
CA GLY A 268 1.31 9.26 0.35
C GLY A 268 2.00 10.59 0.61
N ALA A 269 3.25 10.75 0.15
CA ALA A 269 3.98 12.01 0.28
C ALA A 269 3.28 13.16 -0.48
N LEU A 270 2.78 12.88 -1.69
CA LEU A 270 2.04 13.85 -2.50
C LEU A 270 0.73 14.24 -1.81
N MET A 271 -0.08 13.26 -1.42
CA MET A 271 -1.35 13.49 -0.74
C MET A 271 -1.19 14.29 0.56
N GLU A 272 -0.22 13.93 1.40
CA GLU A 272 0.04 14.66 2.63
C GLU A 272 0.42 16.10 2.33
N SER A 273 1.41 16.30 1.47
CA SER A 273 1.99 17.62 1.25
C SER A 273 1.06 18.60 0.53
N THR A 274 0.19 18.12 -0.36
CA THR A 274 -0.69 18.98 -1.17
C THR A 274 -2.11 19.07 -0.64
N LEU A 275 -2.73 17.96 -0.24
CA LEU A 275 -4.15 17.91 0.09
C LEU A 275 -4.40 17.98 1.60
N ILE A 276 -3.66 17.18 2.38
CA ILE A 276 -3.99 16.97 3.80
C ILE A 276 -3.33 18.02 4.70
N ARG A 277 -2.05 18.34 4.46
CA ARG A 277 -1.30 19.31 5.27
C ARG A 277 -1.99 20.67 5.43
N PRO A 278 -2.57 21.29 4.38
CA PRO A 278 -3.28 22.55 4.54
C PRO A 278 -4.49 22.47 5.48
N LEU A 279 -5.01 21.26 5.72
CA LEU A 279 -6.22 21.00 6.49
C LEU A 279 -5.95 20.41 7.88
N TYR A 280 -4.69 20.32 8.34
CA TYR A 280 -4.38 19.83 9.69
C TYR A 280 -5.05 20.62 10.82
N SER A 281 -5.31 21.92 10.60
CA SER A 281 -6.07 22.73 11.57
C SER A 281 -7.58 22.53 11.49
N ARG A 282 -8.07 21.71 10.56
CA ARG A 282 -9.49 21.57 10.19
C ARG A 282 -9.91 20.08 10.09
N PRO A 283 -10.04 19.37 11.22
CA PRO A 283 -10.24 17.91 11.23
C PRO A 283 -11.45 17.41 10.42
N ILE A 284 -12.59 18.12 10.47
CA ILE A 284 -13.80 17.73 9.74
C ILE A 284 -13.57 17.75 8.22
N TYR A 285 -12.90 18.80 7.71
CA TYR A 285 -12.60 18.93 6.28
C TYR A 285 -11.62 17.85 5.80
N GLN A 286 -10.72 17.39 6.68
CA GLN A 286 -9.80 16.31 6.39
C GLN A 286 -10.51 14.96 6.23
N LEU A 287 -11.51 14.67 7.06
CA LEU A 287 -12.35 13.48 6.91
C LEU A 287 -13.11 13.51 5.58
N MET A 288 -13.75 14.64 5.26
CA MET A 288 -14.46 14.81 3.99
C MET A 288 -13.54 14.67 2.78
N LEU A 289 -12.33 15.24 2.84
CA LEU A 289 -11.31 15.12 1.80
C LEU A 289 -10.91 13.65 1.57
N THR A 290 -10.63 12.91 2.64
CA THR A 290 -10.16 11.52 2.52
C THR A 290 -11.27 10.56 2.10
N LEU A 291 -12.53 10.83 2.47
CA LEU A 291 -13.70 10.14 1.90
C LEU A 291 -13.83 10.40 0.40
N GLY A 292 -13.74 11.66 -0.03
CA GLY A 292 -13.79 12.02 -1.44
C GLY A 292 -12.66 11.37 -2.24
N LEU A 293 -11.45 11.37 -1.69
CA LEU A 293 -10.30 10.74 -2.32
C LEU A 293 -10.43 9.21 -2.40
N SER A 294 -11.07 8.58 -1.42
CA SER A 294 -11.44 7.17 -1.49
C SER A 294 -12.35 6.90 -2.69
N ALA A 295 -13.45 7.64 -2.82
CA ALA A 295 -14.39 7.50 -3.93
C ALA A 295 -13.71 7.72 -5.30
N ILE A 296 -12.89 8.77 -5.41
CA ILE A 296 -12.11 9.04 -6.64
C ILE A 296 -11.16 7.89 -6.95
N GLY A 297 -10.44 7.37 -5.94
CA GLY A 297 -9.50 6.26 -6.11
C GLY A 297 -10.16 4.99 -6.67
N ILE A 298 -11.38 4.68 -6.20
CA ILE A 298 -12.15 3.54 -6.71
C ILE A 298 -12.53 3.73 -8.18
N GLU A 299 -12.99 4.93 -8.57
CA GLU A 299 -13.34 5.21 -9.96
C GLU A 299 -12.11 5.25 -10.87
N VAL A 300 -10.95 5.71 -10.38
CA VAL A 300 -9.68 5.63 -11.12
C VAL A 300 -9.31 4.17 -11.41
N ILE A 301 -9.47 3.27 -10.42
CA ILE A 301 -9.22 1.84 -10.63
C ILE A 301 -10.17 1.27 -11.68
N ARG A 302 -11.47 1.58 -11.57
CA ARG A 302 -12.48 1.12 -12.54
C ARG A 302 -12.23 1.66 -13.94
N ALA A 303 -11.71 2.87 -14.06
CA ALA A 303 -11.39 3.50 -15.35
C ALA A 303 -10.20 2.83 -16.04
N ILE A 304 -9.16 2.44 -15.29
CA ILE A 304 -7.92 1.87 -15.85
C ILE A 304 -8.02 0.35 -16.04
N TRP A 305 -8.53 -0.38 -15.04
CA TRP A 305 -8.56 -1.86 -15.04
C TRP A 305 -9.95 -2.46 -15.28
N GLY A 306 -10.99 -1.63 -15.31
CA GLY A 306 -12.36 -2.10 -15.52
C GLY A 306 -13.05 -2.59 -14.24
N ARG A 307 -14.26 -3.12 -14.42
CA ARG A 307 -15.11 -3.61 -13.33
C ARG A 307 -14.93 -5.08 -12.89
N PRO A 308 -14.43 -6.02 -13.71
CA PRO A 308 -14.45 -7.43 -13.32
C PRO A 308 -13.37 -7.76 -12.29
N GLU A 309 -13.64 -8.79 -11.49
CA GLU A 309 -12.68 -9.38 -10.57
C GLU A 309 -11.80 -10.38 -11.30
N PHE A 310 -10.50 -10.41 -10.99
CA PHE A 310 -9.55 -11.32 -11.62
C PHE A 310 -8.43 -11.72 -10.67
N THR A 311 -7.72 -12.79 -10.97
CA THR A 311 -6.70 -13.36 -10.09
C THR A 311 -5.30 -12.84 -10.43
N MET A 312 -4.42 -12.85 -9.43
CA MET A 312 -2.98 -12.70 -9.64
C MET A 312 -2.34 -14.08 -9.50
N PRO A 313 -1.58 -14.56 -10.50
CA PRO A 313 -0.85 -15.81 -10.36
C PRO A 313 0.19 -15.69 -9.24
N LYS A 314 0.48 -16.80 -8.58
CA LYS A 314 1.56 -16.85 -7.58
C LYS A 314 2.91 -16.87 -8.31
N PRO A 315 3.96 -16.27 -7.74
CA PRO A 315 5.29 -16.35 -8.33
C PRO A 315 5.81 -17.79 -8.28
N ALA A 316 6.75 -18.13 -9.18
CA ALA A 316 7.22 -19.50 -9.39
C ALA A 316 7.70 -20.19 -8.10
N LEU A 317 8.30 -19.45 -7.17
CA LEU A 317 8.73 -19.96 -5.86
C LEU A 317 7.60 -20.64 -5.05
N PHE A 318 6.34 -20.28 -5.30
CA PHE A 318 5.16 -20.84 -4.65
C PHE A 318 4.17 -21.48 -5.66
N GLY A 319 4.60 -21.69 -6.90
CA GLY A 319 3.77 -22.16 -8.00
C GLY A 319 3.91 -23.65 -8.32
N GLY A 320 4.89 -24.35 -7.72
CA GLY A 320 5.17 -25.75 -8.02
C GLY A 320 3.98 -26.67 -7.75
N THR A 321 3.62 -27.47 -8.74
CA THR A 321 2.60 -28.53 -8.69
C THR A 321 3.14 -29.77 -9.42
N GLY A 322 2.81 -30.98 -8.95
CA GLY A 322 3.29 -32.23 -9.56
C GLY A 322 3.95 -33.20 -8.58
N GLU A 323 4.83 -34.07 -9.10
CA GLU A 323 5.53 -35.11 -8.32
C GLU A 323 6.41 -34.47 -7.22
N GLY A 324 6.30 -34.99 -6.00
CA GLY A 324 6.97 -34.43 -4.82
C GLY A 324 6.16 -33.35 -4.07
N CYS A 325 5.03 -32.87 -4.64
CA CYS A 325 4.11 -31.96 -3.95
C CYS A 325 2.83 -32.69 -3.49
N PRO A 326 2.35 -32.49 -2.25
CA PRO A 326 2.77 -31.50 -1.26
C PRO A 326 4.10 -31.85 -0.61
N ALA A 327 4.91 -30.82 -0.34
CA ALA A 327 6.21 -31.02 0.31
C ALA A 327 6.02 -31.54 1.75
N THR A 328 6.76 -32.59 2.10
CA THR A 328 6.76 -33.20 3.45
C THR A 328 7.90 -32.69 4.33
N SER A 329 8.92 -32.06 3.73
CA SER A 329 10.06 -31.46 4.42
C SER A 329 10.43 -30.12 3.79
N LEU A 330 11.16 -29.27 4.52
CA LEU A 330 11.62 -27.96 4.01
C LEU A 330 12.57 -28.13 2.81
N GLY A 331 13.39 -29.19 2.81
CA GLY A 331 14.28 -29.52 1.69
C GLY A 331 13.50 -29.89 0.42
N ALA A 332 12.47 -30.74 0.56
CA ALA A 332 11.59 -31.08 -0.55
C ALA A 332 10.82 -29.87 -1.09
N TRP A 333 10.41 -28.95 -0.20
CA TRP A 333 9.77 -27.71 -0.62
C TRP A 333 10.71 -26.83 -1.46
N LEU A 334 11.96 -26.65 -1.03
CA LEU A 334 12.92 -25.81 -1.73
C LEU A 334 13.32 -26.39 -3.10
N GLN A 335 13.41 -27.72 -3.20
CA GLN A 335 13.76 -28.43 -4.43
C GLN A 335 12.62 -28.39 -5.47
N HIS A 336 11.38 -28.63 -5.05
CA HIS A 336 10.22 -28.71 -5.96
C HIS A 336 9.39 -27.43 -6.02
N GLN A 337 9.75 -26.40 -5.25
CA GLN A 337 9.05 -25.10 -5.16
C GLN A 337 7.54 -25.24 -4.93
N CYS A 338 7.15 -26.23 -4.11
CA CYS A 338 5.75 -26.63 -3.98
C CYS A 338 4.86 -25.50 -3.47
N SER A 339 3.68 -25.39 -4.08
CA SER A 339 2.62 -24.48 -3.64
C SER A 339 1.99 -24.87 -2.30
N THR A 340 2.08 -26.15 -1.93
CA THR A 340 1.51 -26.71 -0.70
C THR A 340 2.51 -27.53 0.11
N PHE A 341 2.38 -27.44 1.43
CA PHE A 341 3.17 -28.16 2.43
C PHE A 341 2.25 -29.06 3.27
N LEU A 342 2.68 -30.28 3.58
CA LEU A 342 1.94 -31.22 4.40
C LEU A 342 2.34 -31.08 5.88
N LEU A 343 1.45 -30.55 6.70
CA LEU A 343 1.64 -30.38 8.14
C LEU A 343 0.58 -31.17 8.91
N MET A 344 0.98 -32.18 9.69
CA MET A 344 0.08 -33.03 10.50
C MET A 344 -1.08 -33.63 9.66
N GLY A 345 -0.77 -34.11 8.46
CA GLY A 345 -1.74 -34.62 7.48
C GLY A 345 -2.54 -33.55 6.75
N GLY A 346 -2.36 -32.27 7.07
CA GLY A 346 -3.03 -31.11 6.49
C GLY A 346 -2.28 -30.41 5.37
N ARG A 347 -2.99 -30.04 4.30
CA ARG A 347 -2.44 -29.21 3.23
C ARG A 347 -2.50 -27.73 3.63
N VAL A 348 -1.32 -27.13 3.74
CA VAL A 348 -1.11 -25.70 4.03
C VAL A 348 -0.55 -25.04 2.76
N ARG A 349 -1.04 -23.84 2.39
CA ARG A 349 -0.53 -23.12 1.21
C ARG A 349 0.65 -22.28 1.65
N VAL A 350 1.81 -22.48 1.04
CA VAL A 350 3.05 -21.88 1.53
C VAL A 350 2.99 -20.35 1.46
N TYR A 351 2.46 -19.80 0.37
CA TYR A 351 2.31 -18.35 0.21
C TYR A 351 1.45 -17.73 1.31
N ASN A 352 0.23 -18.26 1.51
CA ASN A 352 -0.73 -17.64 2.41
C ASN A 352 -0.36 -17.90 3.87
N GLU A 353 -0.17 -19.15 4.27
CA GLU A 353 -0.06 -19.53 5.66
C GLU A 353 1.36 -19.44 6.25
N ILE A 354 2.39 -19.28 5.43
CA ILE A 354 3.80 -19.17 5.89
C ILE A 354 4.42 -17.83 5.45
N PHE A 355 4.45 -17.55 4.16
CA PHE A 355 5.17 -16.37 3.63
C PHE A 355 4.54 -15.04 4.08
N ILE A 356 3.22 -14.86 3.96
CA ILE A 356 2.55 -13.62 4.38
C ILE A 356 2.75 -13.33 5.88
N PRO A 357 2.54 -14.29 6.81
CA PRO A 357 2.88 -14.11 8.22
C PRO A 357 4.34 -13.73 8.48
N LEU A 358 5.27 -14.37 7.78
CA LEU A 358 6.69 -14.07 7.93
C LEU A 358 6.99 -12.62 7.54
N VAL A 359 6.44 -12.14 6.41
CA VAL A 359 6.56 -10.74 6.01
C VAL A 359 5.92 -9.81 7.05
N GLY A 360 4.76 -10.17 7.59
CA GLY A 360 4.10 -9.40 8.66
C GLY A 360 5.00 -9.23 9.90
N ILE A 361 5.68 -10.30 10.34
CA ILE A 361 6.64 -10.25 11.44
C ILE A 361 7.84 -9.37 11.09
N VAL A 362 8.40 -9.52 9.88
CA VAL A 362 9.52 -8.68 9.42
C VAL A 362 9.13 -7.21 9.43
N VAL A 363 7.96 -6.86 8.90
CA VAL A 363 7.46 -5.48 8.89
C VAL A 363 7.23 -4.97 10.31
N LEU A 364 6.69 -5.78 11.22
CA LEU A 364 6.53 -5.42 12.62
C LEU A 364 7.87 -5.04 13.26
N VAL A 365 8.91 -5.85 13.03
CA VAL A 365 10.27 -5.59 13.53
C VAL A 365 10.87 -4.35 12.89
N VAL A 366 10.73 -4.17 11.58
CA VAL A 366 11.25 -3.00 10.84
C VAL A 366 10.60 -1.71 11.34
N VAL A 367 9.27 -1.67 11.44
CA VAL A 367 8.53 -0.50 11.96
C VAL A 367 8.90 -0.25 13.42
N TRP A 368 9.05 -1.30 14.23
CA TRP A 368 9.49 -1.16 15.61
C TRP A 368 10.87 -0.49 15.73
N ILE A 369 11.86 -0.95 14.96
CA ILE A 369 13.20 -0.37 14.94
C ILE A 369 13.14 1.07 14.45
N LEU A 370 12.38 1.33 13.38
CA LEU A 370 12.21 2.65 12.80
C LEU A 370 11.62 3.63 13.83
N LEU A 371 10.59 3.25 14.57
CA LEU A 371 9.98 4.14 15.55
C LEU A 371 10.81 4.26 16.83
N LYS A 372 11.32 3.17 17.41
CA LYS A 372 12.00 3.25 18.72
C LYS A 372 13.46 3.65 18.63
N ARG A 373 14.18 3.17 17.61
CA ARG A 373 15.66 3.25 17.56
C ARG A 373 16.17 4.27 16.54
N SER A 374 15.37 4.72 15.58
CA SER A 374 15.83 5.68 14.57
C SER A 374 15.69 7.15 15.01
N ARG A 375 16.47 8.03 14.36
CA ARG A 375 16.37 9.49 14.51
C ARG A 375 14.99 10.02 14.14
N LEU A 376 14.39 9.46 13.08
CA LEU A 376 13.04 9.83 12.63
C LEU A 376 12.03 9.61 13.75
N GLY A 377 12.08 8.45 14.42
CA GLY A 377 11.22 8.14 15.56
C GLY A 377 11.41 9.07 16.78
N MET A 378 12.65 9.50 17.06
CA MET A 378 12.93 10.47 18.13
C MET A 378 12.38 11.86 17.79
N ILE A 379 12.60 12.34 16.56
CA ILE A 379 12.12 13.63 16.08
C ILE A 379 10.59 13.70 16.16
N ILE A 380 9.90 12.64 15.76
CA ILE A 380 8.45 12.61 15.80
C ILE A 380 7.93 12.66 17.24
N ARG A 381 8.46 11.82 18.14
CA ARG A 381 8.01 11.82 19.54
C ARG A 381 8.21 13.19 20.20
N ALA A 382 9.35 13.83 19.94
CA ALA A 382 9.61 15.18 20.41
C ALA A 382 8.69 16.21 19.74
N GLY A 383 8.43 16.07 18.44
CA GLY A 383 7.60 16.99 17.66
C GLY A 383 6.11 16.94 18.02
N VAL A 384 5.60 15.78 18.44
CA VAL A 384 4.24 15.62 18.97
C VAL A 384 4.12 16.27 20.36
N GLN A 385 5.17 16.18 21.19
CA GLN A 385 5.16 16.79 22.53
C GLN A 385 5.30 18.32 22.49
N ASN A 386 6.29 18.84 21.76
CA ASN A 386 6.50 20.27 21.61
C ASN A 386 7.14 20.57 20.25
N ARG A 387 6.27 20.90 19.28
CA ARG A 387 6.70 21.21 17.92
C ARG A 387 7.59 22.46 17.85
N GLU A 388 7.29 23.49 18.64
CA GLU A 388 8.04 24.76 18.63
C GLU A 388 9.48 24.55 19.08
N MET A 389 9.69 23.75 20.14
CA MET A 389 11.02 23.37 20.61
C MET A 389 11.83 22.64 19.53
N VAL A 390 11.23 21.66 18.84
CA VAL A 390 11.93 20.89 17.80
C VAL A 390 12.26 21.74 16.58
N GLU A 391 11.35 22.65 16.20
CA GLU A 391 11.59 23.62 15.13
C GLU A 391 12.69 24.64 15.50
N ALA A 392 12.79 25.05 16.78
CA ALA A 392 13.86 25.91 17.28
C ALA A 392 15.25 25.26 17.23
N LEU A 393 15.33 23.92 17.33
CA LEU A 393 16.55 23.15 17.10
C LEU A 393 16.94 23.03 15.60
N GLY A 394 16.19 23.69 14.71
CA GLY A 394 16.43 23.67 13.26
C GLY A 394 15.91 22.39 12.57
N ILE A 395 15.16 21.55 13.26
CA ILE A 395 14.64 20.29 12.71
C ILE A 395 13.28 20.55 12.05
N ASN A 396 13.17 20.20 10.76
CA ASN A 396 11.93 20.39 10.01
C ASN A 396 10.91 19.28 10.32
N VAL A 397 10.05 19.53 11.30
CA VAL A 397 8.98 18.60 11.73
C VAL A 397 8.04 18.25 10.57
N ARG A 398 7.77 19.20 9.66
CA ARG A 398 6.90 18.96 8.49
C ARG A 398 7.43 17.85 7.58
N LYS A 399 8.76 17.79 7.36
CA LYS A 399 9.38 16.72 6.57
C LYS A 399 9.23 15.36 7.26
N ALA A 400 9.37 15.32 8.58
CA ALA A 400 9.20 14.09 9.35
C ALA A 400 7.75 13.57 9.23
N PHE A 401 6.75 14.46 9.31
CA PHE A 401 5.35 14.10 9.13
C PHE A 401 5.05 13.57 7.71
N THR A 402 5.58 14.20 6.66
CA THR A 402 5.48 13.66 5.29
C THR A 402 6.07 12.26 5.19
N GLN A 403 7.23 12.03 5.79
CA GLN A 403 7.91 10.72 5.75
C GLN A 403 7.08 9.64 6.44
N VAL A 404 6.49 9.95 7.60
CA VAL A 404 5.58 9.02 8.31
C VAL A 404 4.36 8.72 7.47
N PHE A 405 3.73 9.76 6.90
CA PHE A 405 2.54 9.59 6.10
C PHE A 405 2.83 8.76 4.84
N ALA A 406 3.92 9.08 4.15
CA ALA A 406 4.41 8.33 3.01
C ALA A 406 4.69 6.86 3.36
N LEU A 407 5.35 6.61 4.48
CA LEU A 407 5.61 5.25 4.95
C LEU A 407 4.33 4.50 5.30
N GLY A 408 3.36 5.16 5.95
CA GLY A 408 2.07 4.54 6.28
C GLY A 408 1.30 4.12 5.03
N VAL A 409 1.23 4.98 4.01
CA VAL A 409 0.62 4.65 2.72
C VAL A 409 1.43 3.58 1.97
N GLY A 410 2.76 3.62 2.05
CA GLY A 410 3.64 2.59 1.51
C GLY A 410 3.36 1.21 2.10
N LEU A 411 3.13 1.11 3.42
CA LEU A 411 2.76 -0.14 4.08
C LEU A 411 1.39 -0.66 3.65
N ALA A 412 0.42 0.23 3.41
CA ALA A 412 -0.86 -0.16 2.83
C ALA A 412 -0.70 -0.72 1.41
N ALA A 413 0.08 -0.04 0.56
CA ALA A 413 0.36 -0.50 -0.81
C ALA A 413 1.12 -1.84 -0.82
N LEU A 414 2.09 -2.02 0.10
CA LEU A 414 2.79 -3.29 0.35
C LEU A 414 1.81 -4.40 0.73
N GLY A 415 0.86 -4.11 1.62
CA GLY A 415 -0.22 -5.04 1.96
C GLY A 415 -1.04 -5.43 0.72
N GLY A 416 -1.36 -4.47 -0.15
CA GLY A 416 -2.14 -4.67 -1.36
C GLY A 416 -1.52 -5.66 -2.32
N VAL A 417 -0.28 -5.39 -2.72
CA VAL A 417 0.45 -6.25 -3.68
C VAL A 417 0.70 -7.65 -3.11
N LEU A 418 0.94 -7.80 -1.81
CA LEU A 418 1.13 -9.11 -1.17
C LEU A 418 -0.19 -9.88 -1.01
N ALA A 419 -1.31 -9.17 -0.82
CA ALA A 419 -2.61 -9.78 -0.71
C ALA A 419 -3.15 -10.26 -2.08
N ALA A 420 -2.80 -9.59 -3.17
CA ALA A 420 -3.36 -9.84 -4.50
C ALA A 420 -3.28 -11.32 -4.95
N PRO A 421 -2.17 -12.07 -4.80
CA PRO A 421 -2.13 -13.51 -5.16
C PRO A 421 -2.97 -14.42 -4.24
N SER A 422 -3.40 -13.92 -3.08
CA SER A 422 -4.19 -14.68 -2.10
C SER A 422 -5.69 -14.47 -2.23
N MET A 423 -6.12 -13.23 -2.45
CA MET A 423 -7.55 -12.86 -2.49
C MET A 423 -8.03 -12.42 -3.88
N GLY A 424 -7.14 -12.34 -4.87
CA GLY A 424 -7.46 -11.77 -6.17
C GLY A 424 -7.60 -10.26 -6.14
N LEU A 425 -7.96 -9.70 -7.29
CA LEU A 425 -8.24 -8.28 -7.49
C LEU A 425 -9.73 -8.04 -7.64
N SER A 426 -10.28 -7.16 -6.79
CA SER A 426 -11.66 -6.68 -6.85
C SER A 426 -11.74 -5.20 -6.53
N ASN A 427 -12.85 -4.59 -6.94
CA ASN A 427 -13.10 -3.15 -6.74
C ASN A 427 -13.57 -2.78 -5.33
N THR A 428 -13.73 -3.75 -4.44
CA THR A 428 -14.26 -3.57 -3.07
C THR A 428 -13.31 -4.11 -2.00
N MET A 429 -12.16 -4.71 -2.39
CA MET A 429 -11.20 -5.29 -1.45
C MET A 429 -10.70 -4.28 -0.41
N GLY A 430 -10.52 -3.02 -0.83
CA GLY A 430 -9.94 -1.96 0.01
C GLY A 430 -10.87 -1.53 1.12
N GLU A 431 -12.17 -1.39 0.81
CA GLU A 431 -13.20 -1.06 1.81
C GLU A 431 -13.36 -2.20 2.83
N SER A 432 -13.40 -3.43 2.34
CA SER A 432 -13.53 -4.63 3.20
C SER A 432 -12.35 -4.76 4.16
N LEU A 433 -11.13 -4.53 3.69
CA LEU A 433 -9.93 -4.57 4.53
C LEU A 433 -9.79 -3.36 5.43
N MET A 434 -10.22 -2.17 5.00
CA MET A 434 -10.22 -0.97 5.83
C MET A 434 -11.05 -1.16 7.10
N ILE A 435 -12.27 -1.71 6.96
CA ILE A 435 -13.15 -1.98 8.10
C ILE A 435 -12.45 -2.94 9.07
N ASN A 436 -11.87 -4.03 8.57
CA ASN A 436 -11.14 -5.00 9.40
C ASN A 436 -9.91 -4.38 10.08
N ALA A 437 -9.17 -3.51 9.39
CA ALA A 437 -8.03 -2.80 9.95
C ALA A 437 -8.47 -1.84 11.06
N LEU A 438 -9.53 -1.06 10.85
CA LEU A 438 -10.04 -0.14 11.89
C LEU A 438 -10.52 -0.91 13.13
N ILE A 439 -11.22 -2.03 12.94
CA ILE A 439 -11.61 -2.94 14.03
C ILE A 439 -10.37 -3.46 14.77
N ALA A 440 -9.35 -3.91 14.04
CA ALA A 440 -8.09 -4.37 14.62
C ALA A 440 -7.37 -3.28 15.42
N LEU A 441 -7.35 -2.04 14.92
CA LEU A 441 -6.79 -0.89 15.63
C LEU A 441 -7.60 -0.53 16.88
N ALA A 442 -8.93 -0.55 16.82
CA ALA A 442 -9.78 -0.27 17.97
C ALA A 442 -9.57 -1.32 19.07
N ILE A 443 -9.48 -2.60 18.69
CA ILE A 443 -9.15 -3.69 19.61
C ILE A 443 -7.74 -3.54 20.17
N GLY A 444 -6.75 -3.23 19.33
CA GLY A 444 -5.35 -3.15 19.70
C GLY A 444 -4.95 -1.88 20.47
N GLY A 445 -5.66 -0.79 20.23
CA GLY A 445 -5.32 0.59 20.60
C GLY A 445 -4.80 1.39 19.40
N LEU A 446 -5.46 2.51 19.09
CA LEU A 446 -5.23 3.33 17.90
C LEU A 446 -3.79 3.86 17.77
N THR A 447 -3.17 4.20 18.89
CA THR A 447 -1.84 4.83 18.97
C THR A 447 -0.70 3.84 19.22
N SER A 448 -0.99 2.54 19.27
CA SER A 448 -0.04 1.50 19.68
C SER A 448 0.23 0.52 18.54
N TYR A 449 1.38 0.66 17.87
CA TYR A 449 1.74 -0.25 16.76
C TYR A 449 1.83 -1.75 17.15
N PRO A 450 2.30 -2.18 18.34
CA PRO A 450 2.20 -3.59 18.75
C PRO A 450 0.76 -3.98 19.07
N GLY A 451 -0.03 -3.02 19.57
CA GLY A 451 -1.46 -3.18 19.76
C GLY A 451 -2.15 -3.50 18.45
N ALA A 452 -1.88 -2.73 17.39
CA ALA A 452 -2.40 -2.98 16.06
C ALA A 452 -2.03 -4.38 15.53
N ALA A 453 -0.82 -4.88 15.83
CA ALA A 453 -0.41 -6.25 15.47
C ALA A 453 -1.25 -7.31 16.20
N LEU A 454 -1.38 -7.21 17.53
CA LEU A 454 -2.18 -8.14 18.31
C LEU A 454 -3.66 -8.10 17.92
N GLY A 455 -4.20 -6.89 17.74
CA GLY A 455 -5.58 -6.69 17.28
C GLY A 455 -5.82 -7.31 15.90
N SER A 456 -4.88 -7.16 14.97
CA SER A 456 -5.00 -7.74 13.62
C SER A 456 -4.96 -9.27 13.66
N VAL A 457 -4.08 -9.84 14.48
CA VAL A 457 -4.04 -11.30 14.70
C VAL A 457 -5.34 -11.80 15.32
N LEU A 458 -5.89 -11.11 16.33
CA LEU A 458 -7.18 -11.48 16.93
C LEU A 458 -8.33 -11.41 15.92
N VAL A 459 -8.41 -10.35 15.12
CA VAL A 459 -9.40 -10.21 14.05
C VAL A 459 -9.29 -11.36 13.06
N GLY A 460 -8.08 -11.63 12.56
CA GLY A 460 -7.83 -12.73 11.60
C GLY A 460 -8.17 -14.10 12.18
N LEU A 461 -7.80 -14.36 13.44
CA LEU A 461 -8.11 -15.61 14.14
C LEU A 461 -9.63 -15.81 14.28
N ILE A 462 -10.37 -14.80 14.74
CA ILE A 462 -11.82 -14.89 14.89
C ILE A 462 -12.50 -15.15 13.56
N GLN A 463 -12.12 -14.42 12.51
CA GLN A 463 -12.69 -14.61 11.18
C GLN A 463 -12.49 -16.06 10.71
N GLN A 464 -11.27 -16.57 10.82
CA GLN A 464 -10.95 -17.92 10.33
C GLN A 464 -11.58 -19.02 11.18
N VAL A 465 -11.69 -18.83 12.49
CA VAL A 465 -12.43 -19.75 13.37
C VAL A 465 -13.90 -19.82 12.95
N ILE A 466 -14.56 -18.68 12.71
CA ILE A 466 -15.98 -18.66 12.34
C ILE A 466 -16.20 -19.19 10.93
N ILE A 467 -15.31 -18.88 9.99
CA ILE A 467 -15.34 -19.47 8.64
C ILE A 467 -15.22 -21.00 8.74
N LYS A 468 -14.29 -21.50 9.56
CA LYS A 468 -14.11 -22.94 9.73
C LYS A 468 -15.34 -23.58 10.38
N TYR A 469 -15.91 -22.98 11.42
CA TYR A 469 -17.15 -23.43 12.06
C TYR A 469 -18.38 -23.34 11.15
N GLY A 470 -18.43 -22.37 10.22
CA GLY A 470 -19.41 -22.33 9.14
C GLY A 470 -19.34 -23.58 8.24
N ALA A 471 -18.14 -24.09 8.00
CA ALA A 471 -17.92 -25.28 7.17
C ALA A 471 -18.20 -26.60 7.91
N ILE A 472 -17.65 -26.78 9.12
CA ILE A 472 -17.81 -28.04 9.89
C ILE A 472 -19.15 -28.12 10.63
N GLY A 473 -19.71 -26.97 11.02
CA GLY A 473 -20.89 -26.86 11.86
C GLY A 473 -20.61 -27.10 13.34
N ILE A 474 -21.47 -26.53 14.20
CA ILE A 474 -21.44 -26.69 15.65
C ILE A 474 -22.56 -27.67 16.03
N PRO A 475 -22.24 -28.85 16.58
CA PRO A 475 -23.27 -29.74 17.09
C PRO A 475 -23.89 -29.12 18.34
N ILE A 476 -25.20 -28.88 18.32
CA ILE A 476 -25.92 -28.38 19.50
C ILE A 476 -26.15 -29.56 20.44
N PRO A 477 -25.74 -29.47 21.72
CA PRO A 477 -26.03 -30.52 22.69
C PRO A 477 -27.53 -30.83 22.72
N PHE A 478 -27.89 -32.12 22.77
CA PHE A 478 -29.27 -32.59 22.89
C PHE A 478 -30.18 -32.41 21.65
N THR A 479 -29.63 -32.04 20.48
CA THR A 479 -30.38 -32.04 19.20
C THR A 479 -29.54 -32.64 18.06
N GLU A 480 -30.19 -33.18 17.02
CA GLU A 480 -29.51 -33.66 15.80
C GLU A 480 -29.13 -32.52 14.83
N ILE A 481 -29.52 -31.29 15.15
CA ILE A 481 -29.33 -30.12 14.27
C ILE A 481 -27.91 -29.59 14.45
N VAL A 482 -27.18 -29.52 13.34
CA VAL A 482 -25.85 -28.91 13.28
C VAL A 482 -26.00 -27.43 12.90
N PHE A 483 -25.70 -26.53 13.84
CA PHE A 483 -25.73 -25.09 13.58
C PHE A 483 -24.54 -24.69 12.71
N LYS A 484 -24.80 -24.13 11.53
CA LYS A 484 -23.78 -23.59 10.63
C LYS A 484 -23.87 -22.06 10.59
N PRO A 485 -22.88 -21.33 11.11
CA PRO A 485 -22.81 -19.88 10.97
C PRO A 485 -22.97 -19.46 9.49
N THR A 486 -23.89 -18.53 9.24
CA THR A 486 -24.03 -17.88 7.93
C THR A 486 -22.82 -16.98 7.63
N PRO A 487 -22.43 -16.77 6.36
CA PRO A 487 -21.28 -15.94 6.00
C PRO A 487 -21.27 -14.52 6.62
N PRO A 488 -22.40 -13.81 6.77
CA PRO A 488 -22.43 -12.49 7.41
C PRO A 488 -22.01 -12.48 8.90
N LEU A 489 -22.03 -13.63 9.59
CA LEU A 489 -21.55 -13.71 10.98
C LEU A 489 -20.04 -13.46 11.09
N VAL A 490 -19.28 -13.69 10.03
CA VAL A 490 -17.82 -13.47 10.02
C VAL A 490 -17.47 -12.01 10.32
N PRO A 491 -17.90 -11.01 9.54
CA PRO A 491 -17.63 -9.60 9.88
C PRO A 491 -18.32 -9.18 11.19
N ALA A 492 -19.57 -9.62 11.43
CA ALA A 492 -20.32 -9.25 12.64
C ALA A 492 -19.60 -9.66 13.94
N SER A 493 -18.96 -10.84 13.96
CA SER A 493 -18.23 -11.33 15.11
C SER A 493 -17.00 -10.48 15.47
N THR A 494 -16.32 -9.92 14.47
CA THR A 494 -15.15 -9.06 14.68
C THR A 494 -15.56 -7.71 15.25
N VAL A 495 -16.71 -7.18 14.81
CA VAL A 495 -17.33 -5.98 15.39
C VAL A 495 -17.77 -6.24 16.82
N LEU A 496 -18.41 -7.39 17.07
CA LEU A 496 -18.84 -7.78 18.42
C LEU A 496 -17.63 -7.94 19.37
N LEU A 497 -16.52 -8.53 18.90
CA LEU A 497 -15.27 -8.57 19.66
C LEU A 497 -14.81 -7.15 20.00
N MET A 498 -14.77 -6.24 19.03
CA MET A 498 -14.38 -4.86 19.26
C MET A 498 -15.26 -4.18 20.30
N VAL A 499 -16.59 -4.33 20.21
CA VAL A 499 -17.52 -3.76 21.20
C VAL A 499 -17.23 -4.31 22.59
N ILE A 500 -17.07 -5.63 22.74
CA ILE A 500 -16.76 -6.26 24.03
C ILE A 500 -15.44 -5.72 24.59
N ILE A 501 -14.40 -5.63 23.76
CA ILE A 501 -13.08 -5.15 24.20
C ILE A 501 -13.16 -3.68 24.59
N LEU A 502 -13.84 -2.82 23.83
CA LEU A 502 -13.95 -1.39 24.16
C LEU A 502 -14.82 -1.14 25.42
N LEU A 503 -15.82 -1.98 25.69
CA LEU A 503 -16.60 -1.90 26.93
C LEU A 503 -15.75 -2.21 28.18
N ILE A 504 -14.77 -3.11 28.06
CA ILE A 504 -13.90 -3.50 29.18
C ILE A 504 -12.61 -2.64 29.23
N LEU A 505 -12.07 -2.30 28.06
CA LEU A 505 -10.81 -1.61 27.82
C LEU A 505 -11.03 -0.50 26.77
N PRO A 506 -11.46 0.71 27.19
CA PRO A 506 -11.88 1.78 26.27
C PRO A 506 -10.75 2.28 25.36
N ASN A 507 -9.48 2.10 25.75
CA ASN A 507 -8.32 2.47 24.94
C ASN A 507 -7.79 1.32 24.08
N GLY A 508 -8.47 0.17 24.06
CA GLY A 508 -7.99 -1.08 23.47
C GLY A 508 -6.97 -1.81 24.35
N LEU A 509 -6.45 -2.94 23.85
CA LEU A 509 -5.57 -3.86 24.59
C LEU A 509 -4.25 -3.23 25.01
N LEU A 510 -3.59 -2.47 24.13
CA LEU A 510 -2.28 -1.85 24.39
C LEU A 510 -2.28 -0.33 24.20
N GLY A 511 -3.46 0.30 24.17
CA GLY A 511 -3.57 1.75 24.13
C GLY A 511 -3.10 2.38 25.44
N ARG A 512 -2.45 3.54 25.34
CA ARG A 512 -2.04 4.31 26.51
C ARG A 512 -3.21 5.19 26.96
N LYS A 513 -3.35 5.38 28.28
CA LYS A 513 -4.13 6.49 28.84
C LYS A 513 -3.26 7.74 28.65
N GLU A 514 -3.75 8.68 27.87
CA GLU A 514 -3.21 10.05 27.90
C GLU A 514 -3.50 10.69 29.25
#